data_AF-A0A1I1VSS6-F1
#
_entry.id   AF-A0A1I1VSS6-F1
#
_cell.length_a   1.000
_cell.length_b   1.000
_cell.length_c   1.000
_cell.angle_alpha   90.00
_cell.angle_beta   90.00
_cell.angle_gamma   90.00
#
_symmetry.space_group_name_H-M   'P 1'
#
loop_
_entity.id
_entity.type
_entity.pdbx_description
1 polymer ?
#
loop_
_entity_poly.entity_id
_entity_poly.type
_entity_poly.pdbx_seq_one_letter_code
_entity_poly.pdbx_strand_id
1 'polypeptide(L)' 'MLLITCPVTRTDELVADRRIRSVTNHPTHIAMHVECPACGRVHVYRTGRKLAAAAAPVREAPALVPA' A
#
# COMPACT_ATOMS: atom_id res chain seq x y z
N MET A 1 -11.24 -4.08 -0.38
CA MET A 1 -11.64 -2.95 0.49
C MET A 1 -10.77 -2.96 1.75
N LEU A 2 -10.46 -1.80 2.32
CA LEU A 2 -9.58 -1.65 3.49
C LEU A 2 -10.25 -0.84 4.58
N LEU A 3 -10.32 -1.38 5.81
CA LEU A 3 -10.74 -0.63 6.99
C LEU A 3 -9.54 0.15 7.53
N ILE A 4 -9.69 1.47 7.70
CA ILE A 4 -8.68 2.34 8.29
C ILE A 4 -9.27 3.18 9.41
N THR A 5 -8.45 3.60 10.36
CA THR A 5 -8.78 4.71 11.26
C THR A 5 -8.14 5.98 10.70
N CYS A 6 -8.96 7.01 10.43
CA CYS A 6 -8.47 8.29 9.95
C CYS A 6 -7.62 8.97 11.04
N PRO A 7 -6.34 9.31 10.80
CA PRO A 7 -5.49 9.95 11.80
C PRO A 7 -5.93 11.38 12.16
N VAL A 8 -6.78 11.99 11.32
CA VAL A 8 -7.30 13.35 11.53
C VAL A 8 -8.59 13.33 12.33
N THR A 9 -9.60 12.59 11.86
CA THR A 9 -10.96 12.58 12.44
C THR A 9 -11.14 11.48 13.47
N ARG A 10 -10.23 10.50 13.54
CA ARG A 10 -10.32 9.28 14.36
C ARG A 10 -11.55 8.42 14.07
N THR A 11 -12.20 8.63 12.93
CA THR A 11 -13.30 7.78 12.47
C THR A 11 -12.75 6.56 11.74
N ASP A 12 -13.44 5.44 11.91
CA ASP A 12 -13.15 4.23 11.14
C ASP A 12 -13.88 4.29 9.80
N GLU A 13 -13.12 4.17 8.72
CA GLU A 13 -13.59 4.34 7.36
C GLU A 13 -13.30 3.09 6.54
N LEU A 14 -14.30 2.65 5.79
CA LEU A 14 -14.17 1.51 4.90
C LEU A 14 -13.88 2.01 3.48
N VAL A 15 -12.62 1.88 3.06
CA VAL A 15 -12.11 2.46 1.82
C VAL A 15 -12.16 1.45 0.67
N ALA A 16 -12.70 1.88 -0.46
CA ALA A 16 -12.75 1.10 -1.69
C ALA A 16 -11.36 0.97 -2.34
N ASP A 17 -11.08 -0.16 -2.97
CA ASP A 17 -9.74 -0.47 -3.51
C ASP A 17 -9.24 0.53 -4.55
N ARG A 18 -10.15 1.13 -5.32
CA ARG A 18 -9.83 2.22 -6.28
C ARG A 18 -9.18 3.46 -5.66
N ARG A 19 -9.30 3.62 -4.34
CA ARG A 19 -8.73 4.74 -3.55
C ARG A 19 -7.44 4.34 -2.82
N ILE A 20 -6.91 3.15 -3.09
CA ILE A 20 -5.71 2.60 -2.47
C ILE A 20 -4.63 2.46 -3.53
N ARG A 21 -3.44 2.98 -3.27
CA ARG A 21 -2.27 2.86 -4.15
C ARG A 21 -1.07 2.37 -3.35
N SER A 22 -0.35 1.37 -3.83
CA SER A 22 0.93 0.97 -3.23
C SER A 22 2.00 2.00 -3.55
N VAL A 23 2.84 2.33 -2.57
CA VAL A 23 3.95 3.30 -2.70
C VAL A 23 5.27 2.57 -2.81
N THR A 24 5.54 1.72 -1.81
CA THR A 24 6.82 1.04 -1.67
C THR A 24 6.58 -0.35 -1.11
N ASN A 25 7.18 -1.35 -1.75
CA ASN A 25 7.22 -2.71 -1.25
C ASN A 25 8.47 -2.89 -0.40
N HIS A 26 8.34 -2.76 0.92
CA HIS A 26 9.43 -3.08 1.83
C HIS A 26 9.56 -4.61 1.99
N PRO A 27 10.74 -5.10 2.41
CA PRO A 27 10.91 -6.53 2.66
C PRO A 27 9.90 -7.08 3.69
N THR A 28 9.53 -6.28 4.69
CA THR A 28 8.67 -6.71 5.81
C THR A 28 7.20 -6.33 5.67
N HIS A 29 6.88 -5.32 4.86
CA HIS A 29 5.54 -4.75 4.72
C HIS A 29 5.41 -3.97 3.41
N ILE A 30 4.19 -3.57 3.06
CA ILE A 30 3.93 -2.68 1.93
C ILE A 30 3.40 -1.35 2.50
N ALA A 31 3.95 -0.24 2.03
CA ALA A 31 3.40 1.09 2.29
C ALA A 31 2.32 1.40 1.25
N MET A 32 1.15 1.86 1.70
CA MET A 32 0.00 2.17 0.86
C MET A 32 -0.49 3.60 1.10
N HIS A 33 -0.64 4.38 0.04
CA HIS A 33 -1.42 5.61 0.03
C HIS A 33 -2.90 5.30 -0.03
N VAL A 34 -3.66 5.90 0.88
CA VAL A 34 -5.12 5.75 0.97
C VAL A 34 -5.75 7.13 0.95
N GLU A 35 -6.60 7.39 -0.05
CA GLU A 35 -7.45 8.59 -0.10
C GLU A 35 -8.62 8.41 0.87
N CYS A 36 -8.55 9.08 2.03
CA CYS A 36 -9.53 8.94 3.09
C CYS A 36 -10.84 9.70 2.77
N PRO A 37 -12.02 9.04 2.78
CA PRO A 37 -13.30 9.70 2.52
C PRO A 37 -13.70 10.71 3.60
N ALA A 38 -13.29 10.51 4.86
CA ALA A 38 -13.69 11.37 5.98
C ALA A 38 -13.04 12.75 5.96
N CYS A 39 -11.74 12.82 5.67
CA CYS A 39 -10.98 14.07 5.72
C CYS A 39 -10.51 14.56 4.34
N GLY A 40 -10.74 13.78 3.29
CA GLY A 40 -10.32 14.10 1.91
C GLY A 40 -8.81 14.09 1.68
N ARG A 41 -8.00 13.64 2.66
CA ARG A 41 -6.53 13.62 2.57
C ARG A 41 -6.01 12.24 2.20
N VAL A 42 -4.77 12.22 1.72
CA VAL A 42 -4.02 10.98 1.50
C VAL A 42 -3.23 10.64 2.76
N HIS A 43 -3.35 9.40 3.22
CA HIS A 43 -2.61 8.86 4.36
C HIS A 43 -1.79 7.63 3.97
N VAL A 44 -0.65 7.43 4.63
CA VAL A 44 0.20 6.25 4.42
C VAL A 44 -0.12 5.23 5.49
N TYR A 45 -0.57 4.05 5.08
CA TYR A 45 -0.73 2.88 5.95
C TYR A 45 0.29 1.82 5.59
N ARG A 46 0.70 1.04 6.59
CA ARG A 46 1.60 -0.11 6.40
C ARG A 46 0.75 -1.37 6.50
N THR A 47 0.91 -2.29 5.55
CA THR A 47 0.37 -3.64 5.75
C THR A 47 1.06 -4.29 6.94
N GLY A 48 0.40 -5.28 7.55
CA GLY A 48 1.04 -6.14 8.55
C GLY A 48 2.29 -6.85 7.99
N ARG A 49 2.99 -7.58 8.88
CA ARG A 49 4.17 -8.38 8.54
C ARG A 49 3.80 -9.34 7.40
N LYS A 50 4.59 -9.38 6.32
CA LYS A 50 4.41 -10.40 5.27
C LYS A 50 4.40 -11.80 5.92
N LEU A 51 3.35 -12.59 5.66
CA LEU A 51 3.41 -14.04 5.86
C LEU A 51 4.66 -14.53 5.10
N ALA A 52 5.56 -15.23 5.79
CA ALA A 52 6.95 -15.50 5.40
C ALA A 52 7.18 -15.40 3.88
N ALA A 53 8.02 -14.45 3.47
CA ALA A 53 8.37 -14.31 2.07
C ALA A 53 8.85 -15.66 1.56
N ALA A 54 8.10 -16.29 0.65
CA ALA A 54 8.66 -17.34 -0.16
C ALA A 54 9.89 -16.70 -0.83
N ALA A 55 11.07 -17.17 -0.47
CA ALA A 55 12.35 -16.71 -1.02
C ALA A 55 12.50 -17.21 -2.46
N ALA A 56 11.47 -16.97 -3.29
CA ALA A 56 11.58 -17.17 -4.71
C ALA A 56 12.53 -16.09 -5.25
N PRO A 57 13.57 -16.48 -6.00
CA PRO A 57 14.50 -15.52 -6.59
C PRO A 57 13.72 -14.53 -7.47
N VAL A 58 13.91 -13.23 -7.21
CA VAL A 58 13.38 -12.17 -8.06
C VAL A 58 14.08 -12.30 -9.41
N ARG A 59 13.31 -12.55 -10.48
CA ARG A 59 13.86 -12.53 -11.85
C ARG A 59 14.18 -11.09 -12.21
N GLU A 60 15.39 -10.85 -12.70
CA GLU A 60 15.79 -9.55 -13.24
C GLU A 60 14.88 -9.17 -14.41
N ALA A 61 14.43 -7.91 -14.43
CA ALA A 61 13.70 -7.37 -15.55
C ALA A 61 14.65 -7.21 -16.75
N PRO A 62 14.20 -7.45 -17.99
CA PRO A 62 15.01 -7.22 -19.19
C PRO A 62 15.49 -5.76 -19.24
N ALA A 63 16.77 -5.56 -19.58
CA ALA A 63 17.31 -4.22 -19.80
C ALA A 63 16.58 -3.54 -20.96
N LEU A 64 16.20 -2.27 -20.77
CA LEU A 64 15.63 -1.45 -21.83
C LEU A 64 16.72 -1.24 -22.90
N VAL A 65 16.51 -1.80 -24.09
CA VAL A 65 17.35 -1.54 -25.26
C VAL A 65 16.75 -0.32 -25.98
N PRO A 66 17.49 0.79 -26.13
CA PRO A 66 17.02 1.93 -26.92
C PRO A 66 16.87 1.53 -28.39
N ALA A 67 15.89 2.14 -29.06
CA ALA A 67 15.53 1.89 -30.45
C ALA A 67 16.59 2.42 -31.44
#